data_AF-A0A3B8ZEY5-F1
#
_entry.id   AF-A0A3B8ZEY5-F1
#
_cell.length_a   1.000
_cell.length_b   1.000
_cell.length_c   1.000
_cell.angle_alpha   90.00
_cell.angle_beta   90.00
_cell.angle_gamma   90.00
#
_symmetry.space_group_name_H-M   'P 1'
#
loop_
_entity.id
_entity.type
_entity.pdbx_description
1 polymer ?
#
loop_
_entity_poly.entity_id
_entity_poly.type
_entity_poly.pdbx_seq_one_letter_code
_entity_poly.pdbx_strand_id
1 'polypeptide(L)'
;MEAGVTGEEINVLAMIKGEERYIFVYNDQNRVEMLRTLGRYAADPELSFTWFDAAVMSKKVREMAYHQQLAQVHSSGSFVNPSSSHRRFSFDDQEGLV
;
A
#
# COMPACT_ATOMS: atom_id res chain seq x y z
N MET A 1 -7.54 -23.32 -26.37
CA MET A 1 -7.28 -21.95 -25.91
C MET A 1 -7.21 -22.01 -24.40
N GLU A 2 -6.01 -22.19 -23.85
CA GLU A 2 -5.83 -22.23 -22.41
C GLU A 2 -5.97 -20.81 -21.87
N ALA A 3 -7.07 -20.56 -21.16
CA ALA A 3 -7.16 -19.39 -20.31
C ALA A 3 -6.17 -19.61 -19.17
N GLY A 4 -4.95 -19.10 -19.33
CA GLY A 4 -3.99 -19.02 -18.24
C GLY A 4 -4.68 -18.28 -17.11
N VAL A 5 -4.95 -18.98 -16.01
CA VAL A 5 -5.32 -18.36 -14.75
C VAL A 5 -4.11 -17.51 -14.36
N THR A 6 -4.12 -16.24 -14.73
CA THR A 6 -3.22 -15.24 -14.14
C THR A 6 -3.64 -15.16 -12.69
N GLY A 7 -2.95 -15.88 -11.82
CA GLY A 7 -3.18 -15.77 -10.38
C GLY A 7 -2.99 -14.32 -10.00
N GLU A 8 -4.08 -13.60 -9.75
CA GLU A 8 -3.99 -12.23 -9.28
C GLU A 8 -3.25 -12.25 -7.94
N GLU A 9 -2.13 -11.57 -7.88
CA GLU A 9 -1.40 -11.43 -6.63
C GLU A 9 -2.19 -10.49 -5.73
N ILE A 10 -2.71 -11.05 -4.64
CA ILE A 10 -3.50 -10.33 -3.66
C ILE A 10 -2.59 -9.90 -2.51
N ASN A 11 -2.67 -8.61 -2.20
CA ASN A 11 -2.07 -7.99 -1.04
C ASN A 11 -3.12 -7.80 0.07
N VAL A 12 -2.73 -8.08 1.32
CA VAL A 12 -3.61 -7.95 2.47
C VAL A 12 -2.95 -7.10 3.54
N LEU A 13 -3.67 -6.09 4.03
CA LEU A 13 -3.30 -5.24 5.15
C LEU A 13 -4.29 -5.43 6.29
N ALA A 14 -3.79 -5.76 7.47
CA ALA A 14 -4.60 -5.91 8.67
C ALA A 14 -4.14 -4.92 9.75
N MET A 15 -5.10 -4.29 10.42
CA MET A 15 -4.88 -3.43 11.59
C MET A 15 -5.94 -3.70 12.64
N ILE A 16 -5.52 -3.71 13.90
CA ILE A 16 -6.39 -3.87 15.06
C ILE A 16 -6.34 -2.58 15.84
N LYS A 17 -7.51 -2.02 16.16
CA LYS A 17 -7.64 -0.79 16.97
C LYS A 17 -8.73 -1.01 18.01
N GLY A 18 -8.32 -1.26 19.25
CA GLY A 18 -9.25 -1.69 20.30
C GLY A 18 -9.96 -3.00 19.91
N GLU A 19 -11.29 -2.97 19.87
CA GLU A 19 -12.12 -4.12 19.47
C GLU A 19 -12.35 -4.21 17.94
N GLU A 20 -11.98 -3.16 17.20
CA GLU A 20 -12.18 -3.07 15.76
C GLU A 20 -11.01 -3.70 14.99
N ARG A 21 -11.35 -4.40 13.91
CA ARG A 21 -10.41 -5.10 13.04
C ARG A 21 -10.63 -4.66 11.60
N TYR A 22 -9.64 -3.98 11.05
CA TYR A 22 -9.66 -3.46 9.69
C TYR A 22 -8.81 -4.36 8.80
N ILE A 23 -9.44 -5.00 7.83
CA ILE A 23 -8.78 -5.86 6.85
C ILE A 23 -9.02 -5.26 5.46
N PHE A 24 -7.94 -4.83 4.81
CA PHE A 24 -7.97 -4.30 3.46
C PHE A 24 -7.30 -5.29 2.53
N VAL A 25 -8.07 -5.80 1.58
CA VAL A 25 -7.61 -6.70 0.53
C VAL A 25 -7.57 -5.93 -0.76
N TYR A 26 -6.42 -5.95 -1.44
CA TYR A 26 -6.22 -5.21 -2.68
C TYR A 26 -5.26 -5.95 -3.60
N ASN A 27 -5.32 -5.67 -4.89
CA ASN A 27 -4.38 -6.10 -5.91
C ASN A 27 -3.82 -4.86 -6.60
N ASP A 28 -2.96 -5.05 -7.60
CA ASP A 28 -2.29 -3.93 -8.25
C ASP A 28 -3.23 -3.06 -9.08
N GLN A 29 -4.34 -3.63 -9.56
CA GLN A 29 -5.34 -2.92 -10.36
C GLN A 29 -6.22 -2.01 -9.50
N ASN A 30 -6.50 -2.39 -8.25
CA ASN A 30 -7.43 -1.67 -7.38
C ASN A 30 -6.74 -0.84 -6.27
N ARG A 31 -5.40 -0.67 -6.32
CA ARG A 31 -4.65 0.16 -5.35
C ARG A 31 -5.22 1.57 -5.19
N VAL A 32 -5.59 2.22 -6.29
CA VAL A 32 -6.15 3.58 -6.26
C VAL A 32 -7.49 3.63 -5.54
N GLU A 33 -8.32 2.61 -5.76
CA GLU A 33 -9.60 2.48 -5.07
C GLU A 33 -9.40 2.20 -3.57
N MET A 34 -8.45 1.33 -3.22
CA MET A 34 -8.09 1.05 -1.83
C MET A 34 -7.65 2.32 -1.08
N LEU A 35 -6.79 3.15 -1.69
CA LEU A 35 -6.37 4.43 -1.09
C LEU A 35 -7.55 5.39 -0.86
N ARG A 36 -8.52 5.41 -1.79
CA ARG A 36 -9.76 6.21 -1.61
C ARG A 36 -10.60 5.67 -0.46
N THR A 37 -10.71 4.35 -0.32
CA THR A 37 -11.45 3.72 0.79
C THR A 37 -10.81 4.04 2.13
N LEU A 38 -9.47 4.02 2.25
CA LEU A 38 -8.77 4.47 3.46
C LEU A 38 -9.14 5.92 3.82
N GLY A 39 -9.20 6.81 2.84
CA GLY A 39 -9.61 8.20 3.04
C GLY A 39 -11.06 8.34 3.52
N ARG A 40 -11.99 7.53 2.98
CA ARG A 40 -13.38 7.52 3.45
C ARG A 40 -13.50 7.01 4.89
N TYR A 41 -12.77 5.95 5.24
CA TYR A 41 -12.80 5.39 6.59
C TYR A 41 -12.24 6.39 7.61
N ALA A 42 -11.24 7.18 7.23
CA ALA A 42 -10.71 8.23 8.09
C ALA A 42 -11.62 9.45 8.26
N ALA A 43 -12.53 9.66 7.30
CA ALA A 43 -13.53 10.71 7.35
C ALA A 43 -14.81 10.29 8.08
N ASP A 44 -14.96 9.00 8.42
CA ASP A 44 -16.12 8.45 9.10
C ASP A 44 -15.94 8.53 10.62
N PRO A 45 -16.69 9.38 11.33
CA PRO A 45 -16.56 9.53 12.78
C PRO A 45 -17.12 8.34 13.57
N GLU A 46 -17.85 7.40 12.93
CA GLU A 46 -18.34 6.19 13.59
C GLU A 46 -17.25 5.11 13.70
N LEU A 47 -16.15 5.24 12.96
CA LEU A 47 -15.01 4.34 13.00
C LEU A 47 -13.92 4.91 13.91
N SER A 48 -13.20 4.05 14.64
CA SER A 48 -11.97 4.51 15.30
C SER A 48 -10.84 4.75 14.30
N PHE A 49 -11.06 4.56 13.00
CA PHE A 49 -10.05 4.74 11.96
C PHE A 49 -9.79 6.23 11.70
N THR A 50 -8.56 6.70 11.88
CA THR A 50 -8.22 8.13 11.75
C THR A 50 -7.45 8.45 10.48
N TRP A 51 -7.36 9.74 10.12
CA TRP A 51 -6.49 10.22 9.02
C TRP A 51 -5.03 9.81 9.19
N PHE A 52 -4.54 9.71 10.43
CA PHE A 52 -3.21 9.21 10.74
C PHE A 52 -3.06 7.73 10.35
N ASP A 53 -4.06 6.90 10.70
CA ASP A 53 -4.06 5.48 10.34
C ASP A 53 -4.09 5.30 8.81
N ALA A 54 -4.88 6.10 8.10
CA ALA A 54 -4.92 6.13 6.63
C ALA A 54 -3.54 6.41 6.02
N ALA A 55 -2.81 7.39 6.56
CA ALA A 55 -1.49 7.76 6.10
C ALA A 55 -0.47 6.63 6.34
N VAL A 56 -0.50 6.00 7.52
CA VAL A 56 0.36 4.86 7.86
C VAL A 56 0.08 3.67 6.95
N MET A 57 -1.19 3.34 6.72
CA MET A 57 -1.59 2.26 5.81
C MET A 57 -1.19 2.55 4.37
N SER A 58 -1.37 3.79 3.90
CA SER A 58 -0.97 4.21 2.55
C SER A 58 0.54 4.12 2.33
N LYS A 59 1.35 4.38 3.36
CA LYS A 59 2.80 4.14 3.32
C LYS A 59 3.12 2.66 3.14
N LYS A 60 2.48 1.79 3.94
CA LYS A 60 2.68 0.33 3.84
C LYS A 60 2.29 -0.23 2.47
N VAL A 61 1.18 0.22 1.88
CA VAL A 61 0.77 -0.16 0.51
C VAL A 61 1.89 0.10 -0.51
N ARG A 62 2.54 1.28 -0.40
CA ARG A 62 3.64 1.67 -1.29
C ARG A 62 4.91 0.85 -1.06
N GLU A 63 5.22 0.49 0.18
CA GLU A 63 6.37 -0.34 0.53
C GLU A 63 6.21 -1.79 0.06
N MET A 64 5.01 -2.38 0.20
CA MET A 64 4.72 -3.75 -0.24
C MET A 64 4.89 -3.91 -1.76
N ALA A 65 4.48 -2.91 -2.53
CA ALA A 65 4.67 -2.88 -3.98
C ALA A 65 6.14 -3.04 -4.39
N TYR A 66 7.05 -2.40 -3.65
CA TYR A 66 8.48 -2.45 -3.95
C TYR A 66 9.07 -3.84 -3.63
N HIS A 67 8.68 -4.44 -2.52
CA HIS A 67 9.13 -5.78 -2.14
C HIS A 67 8.63 -6.87 -3.10
N GLN A 68 7.40 -6.73 -3.60
CA GLN A 68 6.83 -7.66 -4.57
C GLN A 68 7.62 -7.65 -5.88
N GLN A 69 8.02 -6.46 -6.33
CA GLN A 69 8.84 -6.27 -7.54
C GLN A 69 10.26 -6.85 -7.38
N LEU A 70 10.87 -6.72 -6.19
CA LEU A 70 12.17 -7.34 -5.90
C LEU A 70 12.09 -8.88 -5.83
N ALA A 71 11.01 -9.43 -5.27
CA ALA A 71 10.81 -10.88 -5.19
C ALA A 71 10.66 -11.52 -6.59
N GLN A 72 9.94 -10.86 -7.50
CA GLN A 72 9.79 -11.33 -8.87
C GLN A 72 11.12 -11.32 -9.64
N VAL A 73 11.93 -10.26 -9.48
CA VAL A 73 13.26 -10.15 -10.13
C VAL A 73 14.21 -11.28 -9.71
N HIS A 74 14.18 -11.73 -8.45
CA HIS A 74 15.05 -12.83 -8.00
C HIS A 74 14.62 -14.22 -8.51
N SER A 75 13.35 -14.40 -8.89
CA SER A 75 12.82 -15.68 -9.37
C SER A 75 13.08 -15.93 -10.86
N SER A 76 13.31 -14.88 -11.65
CA SER A 76 13.69 -14.94 -13.06
C SER A 76 15.16 -14.53 -13.22
N GLY A 77 16.07 -15.50 -13.21
CA GLY A 77 17.51 -15.26 -13.24
C GLY A 77 17.98 -14.30 -14.35
N SER A 78 18.33 -13.08 -13.95
CA SER A 78 19.24 -12.16 -14.65
C SER A 78 19.51 -10.97 -13.74
N PHE A 79 20.67 -10.97 -13.09
CA PHE A 79 21.15 -9.85 -12.29
C PHE A 79 21.41 -8.65 -13.20
N VAL A 80 20.53 -7.66 -13.18
CA VAL A 80 20.86 -6.30 -13.63
C VAL A 80 20.98 -5.44 -12.37
N ASN A 81 22.12 -4.76 -12.23
CA ASN A 81 22.39 -3.86 -11.11
C ASN A 81 22.11 -2.41 -11.55
N PRO A 82 21.00 -1.77 -11.15
CA PRO A 82 20.87 -0.33 -11.26
C PRO A 82 21.29 0.32 -9.94
N SER A 83 22.59 0.57 -9.81
CA SER A 83 23.07 1.63 -8.94
C SER A 83 22.57 2.96 -9.52
N SER A 84 21.58 3.61 -8.89
CA SER A 84 21.45 5.08 -8.80
C SER A 84 20.08 5.52 -8.27
N SER A 85 20.15 6.55 -7.41
CA SER A 85 19.09 7.51 -7.07
C SER A 85 18.22 7.16 -5.87
N HIS A 86 18.81 7.36 -4.69
CA HIS A 86 18.12 7.92 -3.53
C HIS A 86 17.17 9.05 -3.97
N ARG A 87 15.87 8.77 -4.09
CA ARG A 87 14.84 9.81 -4.00
C ARG A 87 14.29 9.78 -2.59
N ARG A 88 14.92 10.58 -1.73
CA ARG A 88 14.46 10.93 -0.40
C ARG A 88 13.17 11.73 -0.57
N PHE A 89 12.03 11.06 -0.54
CA PHE A 89 10.74 11.74 -0.39
C PHE A 89 10.69 12.29 1.04
N SER A 90 11.08 13.56 1.18
CA SER A 90 10.83 14.35 2.39
C SER A 90 9.34 14.65 2.41
N PHE A 91 8.63 14.03 3.34
CA PHE A 91 7.23 14.30 3.65
C PHE A 91 7.24 15.20 4.89
N ASP A 92 7.64 16.45 4.71
CA ASP A 92 7.66 17.50 5.74
C ASP A 92 7.43 18.84 5.02
N ASP A 93 6.20 19.04 4.55
CA ASP A 93 5.68 20.33 4.07
C ASP A 93 4.16 20.35 4.30
N GLN A 94 3.75 20.22 5.57
CA GLN A 94 2.42 20.57 6.06
C GLN A 94 2.57 21.15 7.48
N GLU A 95 3.39 22.19 7.61
CA GLU A 95 3.38 23.09 8.76
C GLU A 95 3.07 24.48 8.22
N GLY A 96 1.81 24.92 8.36
CA GLY A 96 1.40 26.23 7.85
C GLY A 96 -0.10 26.47 7.83
N LEU A 97 -0.82 26.18 8.92
CA LEU A 97 -2.12 26.79 9.17
C LEU A 97 -2.19 27.26 10.62
N VAL A 98 -1.78 28.51 10.85
CA VAL A 98 -2.30 29.39 11.90
C VAL A 98 -2.55 30.77 11.29
#